data_AF-A0A1Y2H7Y3-F1
#
_entry.id   AF-A0A1Y2H7Y3-F1
#
_cell.length_a   1.000
_cell.length_b   1.000
_cell.length_c   1.000
_cell.angle_alpha   90.00
_cell.angle_beta   90.00
_cell.angle_gamma   90.00
#
_symmetry.space_group_name_H-M   'P 1'
#
loop_
_entity.id
_entity.type
_entity.pdbx_description
1 polymer ?
#
loop_
_entity_poly.entity_id
_entity_poly.type
_entity_poly.pdbx_seq_one_letter_code
_entity_poly.pdbx_strand_id
1 'polypeptide(L)'
;MEVQVYATSPRVLDMAEIVHNNNTNTNKDEPPWWVFFSPSGVDVVRNAVATDGIELRQDRVKIAAIGQTTAQYLTSEQVGWWVDAVAGRPTAEGLVEAIVEHDRNGRVA
;
A
#
# COMPACT_ATOMS: atom_id res chain seq x y z
N MET A 1 -18.77 -26.70 20.30
CA MET A 1 -19.26 -26.58 18.91
C MET A 1 -18.88 -25.20 18.44
N GLU A 2 -17.97 -25.10 17.47
CA GLU A 2 -17.61 -23.83 16.84
C GLU A 2 -18.54 -23.63 15.64
N VAL A 3 -19.14 -22.43 15.52
CA VAL A 3 -20.05 -22.08 14.43
C VAL A 3 -19.46 -20.89 13.70
N GLN A 4 -19.10 -21.07 12.43
CA GLN A 4 -18.55 -19.99 11.60
C GLN A 4 -19.68 -19.10 11.10
N VAL A 5 -19.69 -17.84 11.55
CA VAL A 5 -20.73 -16.84 11.24
C VAL A 5 -20.38 -15.92 10.07
N TYR A 6 -19.09 -15.74 9.77
CA TYR A 6 -18.62 -15.06 8.55
C TYR A 6 -17.22 -15.55 8.16
N ALA A 7 -16.82 -15.27 6.92
CA ALA A 7 -15.46 -15.48 6.43
C ALA A 7 -15.04 -14.28 5.59
N THR A 8 -13.85 -13.76 5.83
CA THR A 8 -13.23 -12.74 4.98
C THR A 8 -12.69 -13.40 3.73
N SER A 9 -13.01 -12.87 2.57
CA SER A 9 -12.49 -13.31 1.29
C SER A 9 -11.92 -12.13 0.52
N PRO A 10 -10.82 -12.30 -0.25
CA PRO A 10 -10.36 -11.28 -1.17
C PRO A 10 -11.49 -10.87 -2.10
N ARG A 11 -11.66 -9.57 -2.33
CA ARG A 11 -12.51 -9.12 -3.44
C ARG A 11 -11.79 -9.47 -4.74
N VAL A 12 -12.51 -10.09 -5.67
CA VAL A 12 -12.03 -10.26 -7.05
C VAL A 12 -12.02 -8.87 -7.68
N LEU A 13 -10.83 -8.31 -7.83
CA LEU A 13 -10.57 -7.03 -8.47
C LEU A 13 -9.71 -7.30 -9.70
N ASP A 14 -9.93 -6.54 -10.78
CA ASP A 14 -8.96 -6.43 -11.86
C ASP A 14 -7.79 -5.57 -11.36
N MET A 15 -6.86 -6.23 -10.67
CA MET A 15 -5.70 -5.56 -10.10
C MET A 15 -4.74 -5.11 -11.19
N ALA A 16 -4.75 -5.76 -12.36
CA ALA A 16 -4.00 -5.30 -13.51
C ALA A 16 -4.42 -3.91 -13.96
N GLU A 17 -5.72 -3.65 -14.06
CA GLU A 17 -6.25 -2.33 -14.39
C GLU A 17 -5.89 -1.28 -13.32
N ILE A 18 -6.06 -1.61 -12.03
CA ILE A 18 -5.76 -0.70 -10.92
C ILE A 18 -4.27 -0.34 -10.89
N VAL A 19 -3.39 -1.32 -11.04
CA VAL A 19 -1.95 -1.09 -11.00
C VAL A 19 -1.44 -0.45 -12.28
N HIS A 20 -1.99 -0.80 -13.45
CA HIS A 20 -1.69 -0.12 -14.71
C HIS A 20 -1.99 1.38 -14.59
N ASN A 21 -3.19 1.76 -14.17
CA ASN A 21 -3.59 3.17 -14.02
C ASN A 21 -2.67 3.95 -13.08
N ASN A 22 -2.21 3.33 -11.99
CA ASN A 22 -1.27 3.95 -11.06
C ASN A 22 0.15 4.04 -11.62
N ASN A 23 0.63 3.01 -12.32
CA ASN A 23 1.96 2.99 -12.95
C ASN A 23 2.05 3.91 -14.18
N THR A 24 0.92 4.17 -14.85
CA THR A 24 0.83 5.06 -16.01
C THR A 24 0.60 6.51 -15.65
N ASN A 25 0.47 6.86 -14.35
CA ASN A 25 0.40 8.26 -13.96
C ASN A 25 1.71 8.94 -14.38
N THR A 26 1.61 9.79 -15.41
CA THR A 26 2.78 10.38 -16.07
C THR A 26 3.39 11.52 -15.28
N ASN A 27 2.71 12.01 -14.25
CA ASN A 27 3.22 13.06 -13.38
C ASN A 27 4.23 12.46 -12.39
N LYS A 28 5.50 12.41 -12.82
CA LYS A 28 6.62 11.97 -11.97
C LYS A 28 6.81 12.85 -10.73
N ASP A 29 6.36 14.10 -10.77
CA ASP A 29 6.56 15.05 -9.68
C ASP A 29 5.62 14.76 -8.48
N GLU A 30 4.51 14.03 -8.73
CA GLU A 30 3.53 13.67 -7.71
C GLU A 30 3.06 12.21 -7.91
N PRO A 31 3.90 11.21 -7.56
CA PRO A 31 3.55 9.81 -7.69
C PRO A 31 2.36 9.45 -6.79
N PRO A 32 1.47 8.54 -7.21
CA PRO A 32 0.30 8.13 -6.43
C PRO A 32 0.68 7.38 -5.14
N TRP A 33 -0.22 7.44 -4.18
CA TRP A 33 -0.11 6.74 -2.89
C TRP A 33 -0.86 5.41 -2.90
N TRP A 34 -0.20 4.36 -2.43
CA TRP A 34 -0.80 3.08 -2.08
C TRP A 34 -0.86 2.97 -0.56
N VAL A 35 -2.06 2.77 -0.04
CA VAL A 35 -2.30 2.78 1.40
C VAL A 35 -2.74 1.40 1.88
N PHE A 36 -2.01 0.84 2.84
CA PHE A 36 -2.29 -0.48 3.40
C PHE A 36 -2.74 -0.41 4.86
N PHE A 37 -3.82 -1.15 5.14
CA PHE A 37 -4.46 -1.16 6.45
C PHE A 37 -4.17 -2.44 7.26
N SER A 38 -3.63 -3.49 6.63
CA SER A 38 -3.29 -4.75 7.30
C SER A 38 -2.31 -5.58 6.45
N PRO A 39 -1.58 -6.53 7.07
CA PRO A 39 -0.80 -7.54 6.36
C PRO A 39 -1.63 -8.34 5.33
N SER A 40 -2.87 -8.70 5.68
CA SER A 40 -3.75 -9.43 4.75
C SER A 40 -4.10 -8.63 3.50
N GLY A 41 -4.24 -7.31 3.60
CA GLY A 41 -4.44 -6.43 2.44
C GLY A 41 -3.21 -6.39 1.54
N VAL A 42 -2.01 -6.38 2.13
CA VAL A 42 -0.74 -6.46 1.40
C VAL A 42 -0.66 -7.78 0.61
N ASP A 43 -1.01 -8.90 1.24
CA ASP A 43 -0.99 -10.21 0.57
C ASP A 43 -1.93 -10.28 -0.63
N VAL A 44 -3.14 -9.74 -0.50
CA VAL A 44 -4.10 -9.71 -1.61
C VAL A 44 -3.53 -8.96 -2.80
N VAL A 45 -2.96 -7.77 -2.57
CA VAL A 45 -2.37 -6.96 -3.65
C VAL A 45 -1.13 -7.64 -4.22
N ARG A 46 -0.21 -8.11 -3.37
CA ARG A 46 1.03 -8.80 -3.80
C ARG A 46 0.72 -10.01 -4.67
N ASN A 47 -0.23 -10.85 -4.26
CA ASN A 47 -0.59 -12.05 -5.00
C ASN A 47 -1.24 -11.71 -6.35
N ALA A 48 -2.05 -10.65 -6.39
CA ALA A 48 -2.69 -10.22 -7.62
C ALA A 48 -1.68 -9.65 -8.63
N VAL A 49 -0.78 -8.76 -8.20
CA VAL A 49 0.27 -8.22 -9.09
C VAL A 49 1.21 -9.31 -9.58
N ALA A 50 1.55 -10.28 -8.74
CA ALA A 50 2.37 -11.43 -9.13
C ALA A 50 1.67 -12.35 -10.16
N THR A 51 0.35 -12.54 -10.02
CA THR A 51 -0.45 -13.37 -10.95
C THR A 51 -0.51 -12.73 -12.34
N ASP A 52 -0.61 -11.41 -12.40
CA ASP A 52 -0.74 -10.67 -13.65
C ASP A 52 0.62 -10.31 -14.28
N GLY A 53 1.74 -10.73 -13.66
CA GLY A 53 3.10 -10.42 -14.12
C GLY A 53 3.46 -8.94 -14.00
N ILE A 54 2.78 -8.21 -13.11
CA ILE A 54 2.96 -6.78 -12.90
C ILE A 54 3.92 -6.56 -11.75
N GLU A 55 4.99 -5.82 -12.01
CA GLU A 55 5.93 -5.42 -10.98
C GLU A 55 5.51 -4.09 -10.37
N LEU A 56 5.49 -4.04 -9.03
CA LEU A 56 5.29 -2.79 -8.32
C LEU A 56 6.56 -1.93 -8.45
N ARG A 57 6.41 -0.78 -9.09
CA ARG A 57 7.50 0.15 -9.35
C ARG A 57 7.61 1.16 -8.22
N GLN A 58 8.44 0.85 -7.21
CA GLN A 58 8.63 1.73 -6.03
C GLN A 58 9.25 3.09 -6.38
N ASP A 59 9.78 3.28 -7.58
CA ASP A 59 10.18 4.58 -8.12
C ASP A 59 8.99 5.43 -8.64
N ARG A 60 7.80 4.85 -8.72
CA ARG A 60 6.58 5.45 -9.30
C ARG A 60 5.39 5.50 -8.37
N VAL A 61 5.44 4.81 -7.23
CA VAL A 61 4.37 4.81 -6.23
C VAL A 61 4.98 5.04 -4.86
N LYS A 62 4.25 5.77 -4.01
CA LYS A 62 4.57 5.92 -2.59
C LYS A 62 3.69 4.98 -1.78
N ILE A 63 4.22 4.42 -0.70
CA ILE A 63 3.51 3.45 0.13
C ILE A 63 3.32 4.00 1.55
N ALA A 64 2.07 4.00 2.01
CA ALA A 64 1.71 4.33 3.38
C ALA A 64 1.12 3.13 4.12
N ALA A 65 1.42 3.03 5.41
CA ALA A 65 0.85 2.02 6.32
C ALA A 65 0.01 2.69 7.41
N ILE A 66 -1.17 2.12 7.73
CA ILE A 66 -2.02 2.61 8.82
C ILE A 66 -1.38 2.45 10.21
N GLY A 67 -0.31 1.66 10.33
CA GLY A 67 0.38 1.45 11.60
C GLY A 67 1.53 0.46 11.49
N GLN A 68 2.24 0.32 12.61
CA GLN A 68 3.53 -0.35 12.67
C GLN A 68 3.49 -1.82 12.25
N THR A 69 2.44 -2.56 12.59
CA THR A 69 2.30 -3.98 12.19
C THR A 69 2.27 -4.14 10.67
N THR A 70 1.55 -3.26 9.97
CA THR A 70 1.49 -3.28 8.50
C THR A 70 2.80 -2.83 7.89
N ALA A 71 3.45 -1.80 8.44
CA ALA A 71 4.74 -1.32 7.98
C ALA A 71 5.84 -2.41 8.09
N GLN A 72 5.91 -3.09 9.24
CA GLN A 72 6.84 -4.21 9.46
C GLN A 72 6.63 -5.35 8.45
N TYR A 73 5.37 -5.64 8.12
CA TYR A 73 5.05 -6.67 7.13
C TYR A 73 5.48 -6.25 5.71
N LEU A 74 5.20 -5.01 5.32
CA LEU A 74 5.61 -4.44 4.03
C LEU A 74 7.13 -4.50 3.83
N THR A 75 7.91 -4.18 4.86
CA THR A 75 9.38 -4.19 4.81
C THR A 75 10.01 -5.56 5.07
N SER A 76 9.21 -6.60 5.35
CA SER A 76 9.73 -7.93 5.62
C SER A 76 10.40 -8.55 4.38
N GLU A 77 11.31 -9.50 4.57
CA GLU A 77 11.96 -10.23 3.44
C GLU A 77 10.94 -10.89 2.49
N GLN A 78 9.74 -11.20 2.97
CA GLN A 78 8.67 -11.79 2.18
C GLN A 78 8.01 -10.80 1.21
N VAL A 79 7.98 -9.51 1.54
CA VAL A 79 7.32 -8.48 0.71
C VAL A 79 8.37 -7.58 0.06
N GLY A 80 9.32 -7.06 0.83
CA GLY A 80 10.45 -6.28 0.34
C GLY A 80 10.09 -4.86 -0.12
N TRP A 81 8.91 -4.34 0.22
CA TRP A 81 8.48 -3.00 -0.18
C TRP A 81 8.90 -1.96 0.85
N TRP A 82 9.60 -0.92 0.40
CA TRP A 82 9.84 0.30 1.19
C TRP A 82 8.54 1.02 1.55
N VAL A 83 8.52 1.65 2.73
CA VAL A 83 7.36 2.39 3.25
C VAL A 83 7.78 3.84 3.43
N ASP A 84 7.08 4.73 2.73
CA ASP A 84 7.33 6.17 2.74
C ASP A 84 6.68 6.87 3.95
N ALA A 85 5.53 6.37 4.40
CA ALA A 85 4.81 6.94 5.54
C ALA A 85 4.16 5.87 6.43
N VAL A 86 4.22 6.07 7.75
CA VAL A 86 3.50 5.24 8.73
C VAL A 86 2.67 6.16 9.61
N ALA A 87 1.37 5.89 9.71
CA ALA A 87 0.50 6.66 10.57
C ALA A 87 0.92 6.51 12.04
N GLY A 88 1.12 7.63 12.74
CA GLY A 88 1.43 7.62 14.19
C GLY A 88 0.26 7.11 15.04
N ARG A 89 -0.97 7.18 14.51
CA ARG A 89 -2.19 6.60 15.07
C ARG A 89 -2.95 5.90 13.94
N PRO A 90 -3.58 4.74 14.17
CA PRO A 90 -4.34 4.01 13.14
C PRO A 90 -5.71 4.66 12.90
N THR A 91 -5.72 5.95 12.55
CA THR A 91 -6.90 6.73 12.21
C THR A 91 -6.69 7.42 10.87
N ALA A 92 -7.78 7.91 10.27
CA ALA A 92 -7.71 8.65 9.02
C ALA A 92 -6.82 9.90 9.15
N GLU A 93 -6.94 10.62 10.26
CA GLU A 93 -6.16 11.83 10.54
C GLU A 93 -4.67 11.51 10.68
N GLY A 94 -4.34 10.46 11.43
CA GLY A 94 -2.94 10.05 11.60
C GLY A 94 -2.28 9.61 10.29
N LEU A 95 -3.05 9.00 9.38
CA LEU A 95 -2.57 8.64 8.06
C LEU A 95 -2.34 9.86 7.17
N VAL A 96 -3.30 10.79 7.13
CA VAL A 96 -3.18 12.04 6.35
C VAL A 96 -1.99 12.87 6.85
N GLU A 97 -1.81 12.98 8.16
CA GLU A 97 -0.68 13.68 8.79
C GLU A 97 0.65 13.11 8.29
N ALA A 98 0.84 11.79 8.35
CA ALA A 98 2.06 11.12 7.91
C ALA A 98 2.35 11.29 6.41
N ILE A 99 1.31 11.18 5.56
CA ILE A 99 1.43 11.38 4.10
C ILE A 99 1.85 12.82 3.77
N VAL A 100 1.18 13.80 4.39
CA VAL A 100 1.46 15.23 4.14
C VAL A 100 2.84 15.62 4.65
N GLU A 101 3.25 15.09 5.80
CA GLU A 101 4.60 15.32 6.33
C GLU A 101 5.67 14.76 5.39
N HIS A 102 5.50 13.53 4.90
CA HIS A 102 6.40 12.94 3.92
C HIS A 102 6.51 13.78 2.64
N ASP A 103 5.37 14.19 2.07
CA ASP A 103 5.36 14.99 0.84
C ASP A 103 5.96 16.39 1.01
N ARG A 104 5.85 16.99 2.20
CA ARG A 104 6.53 18.26 2.51
C ARG A 104 8.04 18.08 2.64
N ASN A 105 8.49 17.00 3.29
CA ASN A 105 9.90 16.74 3.53
C ASN A 105 10.62 16.24 2.27
N GLY A 106 9.91 15.61 1.33
CA GLY A 106 10.43 15.20 0.02
C GLY A 106 10.50 16.34 -1.02
N ARG A 107 9.79 17.46 -0.81
CA ARG A 107 9.85 18.67 -1.65
C ARG A 107 10.90 19.64 -1.12
N VAL A 108 12.18 19.23 -1.13
CA VAL A 108 13.28 20.19 -1.02
C VAL A 108 13.67 20.57 -2.46
N ALA A 109 13.42 21.83 -2.80
CA ALA A 109 13.63 22.42 -4.13
C ALA A 109 15.07 22.30 -4.64
#